data_AF-A0A0W0SU11-F1
#
_entry.id   AF-A0A0W0SU11-F1
#
_cell.length_a   1.000
_cell.length_b   1.000
_cell.length_c   1.000
_cell.angle_alpha   90.00
_cell.angle_beta   90.00
_cell.angle_gamma   90.00
#
_symmetry.space_group_name_H-M   'P 1'
#
loop_
_entity.id
_entity.type
_entity.pdbx_description
1 polymer ?
#
loop_
_entity_poly.entity_id
_entity_poly.type
_entity_poly.pdbx_seq_one_letter_code
_entity_poly.pdbx_strand_id
1 'polypeptide(L)'
;MKFAVTYCVLDQQVGSNPFWHSCLLLSRLDEPEGKMEITDQWGFYGVPTTGSRDSFLGKLKIKVGLDLDLQGNHGMLRHEEVRFLDAGCGLHGQTFELTEDKFKLLQQKCADMATNQEKAIREIVEPLALKGKPPEETRIYPHEQFSTHIFTLEKIRAQQEGRLPRLKPFELNLSMSFWGPNLNQSHTCKSQVLSLLDGILTEEQINRLTENGKHKAVPRYSGSMESIFLHSSGPLSTHKKHSGQEVYYRDGNNPDVKLYWTLPPQEVEFLSEDTRNLLKLPEEYCAEVKSVVSKLQRLEWLFINAELSPCYEDYRKNLIARIREHYEAFANVTPKKAQSKISGWLGYAWSLLSIPRDLDEESLLQKVRKAKILLNSLYMAVVDNFEIDLNLTSELQDNGSATEETYYNPLEAVAAYLKTEDKQQLCSLLGRSYLEPETTTENNLGSMTTM
;
A
#
# COMPACT_ATOMS: atom_id res chain seq x y z
N MET A 1 -10.06 19.47 -12.36
CA MET A 1 -9.84 18.00 -12.41
C MET A 1 -8.42 17.77 -12.91
N LYS A 2 -7.63 17.01 -12.15
CA LYS A 2 -6.26 16.63 -12.54
C LYS A 2 -6.16 15.11 -12.60
N PHE A 3 -5.38 14.61 -13.56
CA PHE A 3 -5.25 13.17 -13.81
C PHE A 3 -3.78 12.77 -13.75
N ALA A 4 -3.51 11.59 -13.22
CA ALA A 4 -2.16 11.06 -13.13
C ALA A 4 -2.14 9.53 -13.27
N VAL A 5 -1.03 9.03 -13.77
CA VAL A 5 -0.68 7.60 -13.70
C VAL A 5 0.57 7.44 -12.86
N THR A 6 0.57 6.42 -12.01
CA THR A 6 1.75 6.05 -11.24
C THR A 6 2.19 4.65 -11.64
N TYR A 7 3.44 4.54 -12.08
CA TYR A 7 4.12 3.26 -12.13
C TYR A 7 4.54 2.92 -10.70
N CYS A 8 3.97 1.84 -10.17
CA CYS A 8 4.14 1.44 -8.78
C CYS A 8 4.80 0.06 -8.70
N VAL A 9 5.62 -0.12 -7.68
CA VAL A 9 6.32 -1.36 -7.34
C VAL A 9 6.05 -1.68 -5.88
N LEU A 10 5.61 -2.91 -5.63
CA LEU A 10 5.33 -3.45 -4.32
C LEU A 10 6.51 -4.31 -3.86
N ASP A 11 7.15 -3.92 -2.78
CA ASP A 11 8.28 -4.64 -2.19
C ASP A 11 7.82 -5.76 -1.23
N GLN A 12 8.77 -6.37 -0.51
CA GLN A 12 8.50 -7.48 0.40
C GLN A 12 7.74 -7.08 1.68
N GLN A 13 7.71 -5.80 2.04
CA GLN A 13 7.01 -5.32 3.24
C GLN A 13 5.50 -5.49 3.13
N VAL A 14 4.96 -5.49 1.91
CA VAL A 14 3.54 -5.80 1.63
C VAL A 14 3.30 -7.28 1.30
N GLY A 15 4.31 -8.13 1.47
CA GLY A 15 4.21 -9.57 1.22
C GLY A 15 4.49 -10.00 -0.22
N SER A 16 5.08 -9.14 -1.05
CA SER A 16 5.48 -9.50 -2.42
C SER A 16 6.61 -10.53 -2.42
N ASN A 17 6.71 -11.29 -3.52
CA ASN A 17 7.82 -12.22 -3.73
C ASN A 17 9.19 -11.50 -3.85
N PRO A 18 10.33 -12.20 -3.84
CA PRO A 18 11.66 -11.57 -3.93
C PRO A 18 11.95 -10.75 -5.19
N PHE A 19 11.19 -10.96 -6.28
CA PHE A 19 11.28 -10.14 -7.49
C PHE A 19 10.36 -8.94 -7.49
N TRP A 20 9.58 -8.76 -6.41
CA TRP A 20 8.60 -7.69 -6.23
C TRP A 20 7.49 -7.78 -7.28
N HIS A 21 6.58 -6.83 -7.25
CA HIS A 21 5.47 -6.77 -8.20
C HIS A 21 5.30 -5.35 -8.74
N SER A 22 5.01 -5.21 -10.02
CA SER A 22 4.74 -3.90 -10.65
C SER A 22 3.28 -3.79 -11.02
N CYS A 23 2.70 -2.62 -10.74
CA CYS A 23 1.33 -2.28 -11.07
C CYS A 23 1.20 -0.83 -11.55
N LEU A 24 0.03 -0.50 -12.09
CA LEU A 24 -0.39 0.85 -12.45
C LEU A 24 -1.43 1.35 -11.47
N LEU A 25 -1.30 2.59 -11.02
CA LEU A 25 -2.33 3.30 -10.28
C LEU A 25 -2.79 4.49 -11.12
N LEU A 26 -4.08 4.55 -11.45
CA LEU A 26 -4.70 5.66 -12.14
C LEU A 26 -5.42 6.52 -11.13
N SER A 27 -5.01 7.78 -11.05
CA SER A 27 -5.48 8.70 -10.02
C SER A 27 -6.13 9.94 -10.61
N ARG A 28 -7.16 10.42 -9.91
CA ARG A 28 -7.87 11.66 -10.22
C ARG A 28 -7.93 12.52 -8.97
N LEU A 29 -7.64 13.80 -9.13
CA LEU A 29 -7.88 14.82 -8.11
C LEU A 29 -9.09 15.65 -8.53
N ASP A 30 -10.13 15.59 -7.69
CA ASP A 30 -11.21 16.56 -7.70
C ASP A 30 -10.82 17.74 -6.81
N GLU A 31 -10.64 18.91 -7.41
CA GLU A 31 -10.12 20.11 -6.72
C GLU A 31 -11.07 20.60 -5.62
N PRO A 32 -12.41 20.65 -5.83
CA PRO A 32 -13.40 20.87 -4.78
C PRO A 32 -13.31 19.92 -3.57
N GLU A 33 -13.11 18.62 -3.79
CA GLU A 33 -13.05 17.63 -2.70
C GLU A 33 -11.66 17.60 -2.03
N GLY A 34 -10.63 18.09 -2.72
CA GLY A 34 -9.26 18.20 -2.23
C GLY A 34 -8.57 16.86 -1.99
N LYS A 35 -9.16 15.73 -2.37
CA LYS A 35 -8.57 14.39 -2.20
C LYS A 35 -8.26 13.76 -3.56
N MET A 36 -7.08 13.14 -3.65
CA MET A 36 -6.67 12.40 -4.84
C MET A 36 -7.08 10.94 -4.70
N GLU A 37 -8.08 10.52 -5.46
CA GLU A 37 -8.64 9.17 -5.51
C GLU A 37 -7.87 8.30 -6.51
N ILE A 38 -7.63 7.04 -6.16
CA ILE A 38 -7.22 6.01 -7.12
C ILE A 38 -8.50 5.39 -7.66
N THR A 39 -8.80 5.72 -8.92
CA THR A 39 -10.03 5.26 -9.59
C THR A 39 -9.85 3.88 -10.22
N ASP A 40 -8.61 3.47 -10.48
CA ASP A 40 -8.32 2.20 -11.10
C ASP A 40 -6.88 1.75 -10.80
N GLN A 41 -6.67 0.44 -10.66
CA GLN A 41 -5.39 -0.14 -10.31
C GLN A 41 -5.19 -1.48 -10.99
N TRP A 42 -4.10 -1.65 -11.75
CA TRP A 42 -3.88 -2.83 -12.59
C TRP A 42 -2.53 -3.49 -12.36
N GLY A 43 -2.56 -4.81 -12.14
CA GLY A 43 -1.40 -5.67 -12.05
C GLY A 43 -1.41 -6.75 -13.12
N PHE A 44 -0.23 -7.19 -13.54
CA PHE A 44 -0.10 -8.32 -14.44
C PHE A 44 0.53 -9.51 -13.73
N TYR A 45 -0.24 -10.58 -13.54
CA TYR A 45 0.10 -11.70 -12.68
C TYR A 45 0.45 -12.95 -13.47
N GLY A 46 1.56 -13.59 -13.12
CA GLY A 46 1.88 -14.93 -13.61
C GLY A 46 0.90 -15.96 -13.03
N VAL A 47 0.66 -17.03 -13.79
CA VAL A 47 -0.23 -18.12 -13.37
C VAL A 47 0.56 -19.16 -12.54
N PRO A 48 -0.03 -19.73 -11.46
CA PRO A 48 0.66 -20.70 -10.61
C PRO A 48 1.25 -21.89 -11.36
N THR A 49 2.31 -22.48 -10.80
CA THR A 49 2.99 -23.67 -11.32
C THR A 49 1.99 -24.78 -11.66
N THR A 50 2.00 -25.25 -12.91
CA THR A 50 1.15 -26.38 -13.38
C THR A 50 1.78 -27.75 -13.13
N GLY A 51 3.07 -27.80 -12.79
CA GLY A 51 3.81 -29.02 -12.44
C GLY A 51 3.60 -29.54 -11.00
N SER A 52 4.12 -30.75 -10.71
CA SER A 52 4.00 -31.38 -9.38
C SER A 52 4.68 -30.57 -8.28
N ARG A 53 3.89 -30.12 -7.30
CA ARG A 53 4.34 -29.39 -6.09
C ARG A 53 5.25 -30.25 -5.21
N ASP A 54 5.11 -31.56 -5.25
CA ASP A 54 5.86 -32.50 -4.41
C ASP A 54 7.29 -32.78 -4.91
N SER A 55 7.59 -32.36 -6.15
CA SER A 55 8.94 -32.44 -6.70
C SER A 55 9.92 -31.55 -5.91
N PHE A 56 11.20 -31.92 -5.90
CA PHE A 56 12.25 -31.11 -5.24
C PHE A 56 12.27 -29.67 -5.75
N LEU A 57 12.15 -29.48 -7.06
CA LEU A 57 12.07 -28.16 -7.70
C LEU A 57 10.79 -27.40 -7.30
N GLY A 58 9.64 -28.09 -7.21
CA GLY A 58 8.39 -27.50 -6.74
C GLY A 58 8.50 -27.02 -5.28
N LYS A 59 9.05 -27.85 -4.40
CA LYS A 59 9.30 -27.50 -2.99
C LYS A 59 10.28 -26.33 -2.86
N LEU A 60 11.35 -26.32 -3.65
CA LEU A 60 12.33 -25.22 -3.64
C LEU A 60 11.68 -23.91 -4.11
N LYS A 61 10.94 -23.93 -5.23
CA LYS A 61 10.17 -22.79 -5.75
C LYS A 61 9.21 -22.20 -4.72
N ILE A 62 8.42 -23.05 -4.07
CA ILE A 62 7.50 -22.63 -2.99
C ILE A 62 8.28 -22.02 -1.84
N LYS A 63 9.39 -22.64 -1.41
CA LYS A 63 10.23 -22.15 -0.31
C LYS A 63 10.81 -20.77 -0.58
N VAL A 64 11.12 -20.44 -1.83
CA VAL A 64 11.64 -19.11 -2.22
C VAL A 64 10.54 -18.14 -2.69
N GLY A 65 9.27 -18.50 -2.54
CA GLY A 65 8.14 -17.63 -2.90
C GLY A 65 7.88 -17.48 -4.40
N LEU A 66 8.37 -18.41 -5.23
CA LEU A 66 8.26 -18.40 -6.70
C LEU A 66 7.37 -19.55 -7.19
N ASP A 67 6.10 -19.52 -6.81
CA ASP A 67 5.11 -20.52 -7.22
C ASP A 67 4.56 -20.24 -8.63
N LEU A 68 5.45 -20.12 -9.62
CA LEU A 68 5.13 -19.85 -11.02
C LEU A 68 5.90 -20.78 -11.97
N ASP A 69 5.30 -21.09 -13.12
CA ASP A 69 6.03 -21.68 -14.23
C ASP A 69 6.97 -20.63 -14.85
N LEU A 70 8.24 -20.99 -15.04
CA LEU A 70 9.26 -20.04 -15.47
C LEU A 70 9.22 -19.79 -16.99
N GLN A 71 8.59 -20.69 -17.76
CA GLN A 71 8.53 -20.65 -19.23
C GLN A 71 7.23 -21.26 -19.74
N GLY A 72 6.78 -20.82 -20.93
CA GLY A 72 5.67 -21.45 -21.64
C GLY A 72 4.29 -21.16 -21.05
N ASN A 73 4.19 -20.20 -20.13
CA ASN A 73 2.94 -19.77 -19.53
C ASN A 73 2.62 -18.30 -19.88
N HIS A 74 1.38 -17.89 -19.60
CA HIS A 74 0.91 -16.53 -19.78
C HIS A 74 0.68 -15.84 -18.43
N GLY A 75 0.49 -14.52 -18.47
CA GLY A 75 0.01 -13.76 -17.34
C GLY A 75 -1.38 -13.20 -17.58
N MET A 76 -2.01 -12.71 -16.51
CA MET A 76 -3.35 -12.14 -16.49
C MET A 76 -3.32 -10.72 -15.94
N LEU A 77 -3.92 -9.78 -16.67
CA LEU A 77 -4.14 -8.43 -16.17
C LEU A 77 -5.35 -8.45 -15.23
N ARG A 78 -5.17 -7.99 -14.00
CA ARG A 78 -6.19 -8.00 -12.96
C ARG A 78 -6.10 -6.74 -12.12
N HIS A 79 -7.21 -6.38 -11.46
CA HIS A 79 -7.16 -5.34 -10.47
C HIS A 79 -6.32 -5.75 -9.27
N GLU A 80 -5.56 -4.81 -8.71
CA GLU A 80 -4.81 -5.01 -7.47
C GLU A 80 -5.77 -5.12 -6.28
N GLU A 81 -5.41 -5.98 -5.32
CA GLU A 81 -6.16 -6.09 -4.07
C GLU A 81 -5.82 -4.91 -3.15
N VAL A 82 -6.85 -4.19 -2.72
CA VAL A 82 -6.73 -2.97 -1.90
C VAL A 82 -5.89 -3.20 -0.64
N ARG A 83 -6.00 -4.36 0.00
CA ARG A 83 -5.24 -4.74 1.21
C ARG A 83 -3.71 -4.68 1.07
N PHE A 84 -3.19 -4.76 -0.15
CA PHE A 84 -1.75 -4.62 -0.40
C PHE A 84 -1.36 -3.18 -0.71
N LEU A 85 -2.32 -2.35 -1.10
CA LEU A 85 -2.11 -0.95 -1.46
C LEU A 85 -2.23 0.00 -0.28
N ASP A 86 -3.00 -0.36 0.75
CA ASP A 86 -3.27 0.49 1.91
C ASP A 86 -2.50 0.08 3.18
N ALA A 87 -1.52 -0.83 3.06
CA ALA A 87 -0.75 -1.37 4.18
C ALA A 87 0.16 -0.36 4.89
N GLY A 88 0.29 0.86 4.37
CA GLY A 88 1.11 1.93 4.94
C GLY A 88 2.64 1.75 4.79
N CYS A 89 3.08 0.81 3.96
CA CYS A 89 4.49 0.57 3.65
C CYS A 89 4.65 -0.16 2.31
N GLY A 90 5.90 -0.27 1.84
CA GLY A 90 6.30 -1.17 0.75
C GLY A 90 5.90 -0.79 -0.68
N LEU A 91 5.14 0.28 -0.87
CA LEU A 91 4.84 0.83 -2.18
C LEU A 91 5.87 1.88 -2.57
N HIS A 92 6.42 1.76 -3.78
CA HIS A 92 7.36 2.71 -4.34
C HIS A 92 6.99 3.03 -5.78
N GLY A 93 7.15 4.26 -6.24
CA GLY A 93 6.81 4.56 -7.63
C GLY A 93 7.23 5.92 -8.15
N GLN A 94 6.83 6.17 -9.38
CA GLN A 94 7.01 7.42 -10.10
C GLN A 94 5.68 7.82 -10.73
N THR A 95 5.26 9.06 -10.50
CA THR A 95 3.98 9.58 -10.99
C THR A 95 4.18 10.52 -12.18
N PHE A 96 3.26 10.46 -13.13
CA PHE A 96 3.20 11.31 -14.31
C PHE A 96 1.82 11.96 -14.39
N GLU A 97 1.78 13.29 -14.48
CA GLU A 97 0.54 13.99 -14.77
C GLU A 97 0.13 13.72 -16.22
N LEU A 98 -1.15 13.43 -16.43
CA LEU A 98 -1.72 13.09 -17.73
C LEU A 98 -2.79 14.10 -18.14
N THR A 99 -2.97 14.27 -19.44
CA THR A 99 -4.20 14.86 -19.98
C THR A 99 -5.37 13.88 -19.81
N GLU A 100 -6.59 14.40 -19.77
CA GLU A 100 -7.80 13.57 -19.66
C GLU A 100 -7.89 12.52 -20.78
N ASP A 101 -7.55 12.89 -22.02
CA ASP A 101 -7.57 11.98 -23.16
C ASP A 101 -6.61 10.81 -22.98
N LYS A 102 -5.38 11.08 -22.52
CA LYS A 102 -4.38 10.04 -22.25
C LYS A 102 -4.80 9.15 -21.08
N PHE A 103 -5.42 9.73 -20.06
CA PHE A 103 -5.93 9.00 -18.91
C PHE A 103 -7.04 8.02 -19.33
N LYS A 104 -8.05 8.51 -20.06
CA LYS A 104 -9.15 7.68 -20.59
C LYS A 104 -8.66 6.60 -21.55
N LEU A 105 -7.70 6.94 -22.41
CA LEU A 105 -7.09 5.98 -23.33
C LEU A 105 -6.38 4.86 -22.56
N LEU A 106 -5.66 5.17 -21.47
CA LEU A 106 -5.01 4.15 -20.64
C LEU A 106 -6.04 3.25 -19.94
N GLN A 107 -7.11 3.83 -19.39
CA GLN A 107 -8.22 3.05 -18.80
C GLN A 107 -8.79 2.06 -19.82
N GLN A 108 -9.08 2.55 -21.02
CA GLN A 108 -9.62 1.72 -22.10
C GLN A 108 -8.63 0.63 -22.50
N LYS A 109 -7.34 0.94 -22.68
CA LYS A 109 -6.31 -0.07 -23.00
C LYS A 109 -6.26 -1.19 -21.97
N CYS A 110 -6.35 -0.87 -20.68
CA CYS A 110 -6.32 -1.87 -19.61
C CYS A 110 -7.59 -2.74 -19.63
N ALA A 111 -8.77 -2.12 -19.69
CA ALA A 111 -10.05 -2.83 -19.75
C ALA A 111 -10.18 -3.74 -20.99
N ASP A 112 -9.76 -3.24 -22.16
CA ASP A 112 -9.76 -3.99 -23.41
C ASP A 112 -8.80 -5.19 -23.31
N MET A 113 -7.62 -5.02 -22.73
CA MET A 113 -6.67 -6.12 -22.55
C MET A 113 -7.26 -7.20 -21.64
N ALA A 114 -7.78 -6.84 -20.46
CA ALA A 114 -8.38 -7.80 -19.53
C ALA A 114 -9.54 -8.57 -20.18
N THR A 115 -10.46 -7.86 -20.85
CA THR A 115 -11.60 -8.46 -21.57
C THR A 115 -11.14 -9.40 -22.68
N ASN A 116 -10.11 -9.01 -23.44
CA ASN A 116 -9.57 -9.84 -24.52
C ASN A 116 -8.87 -11.10 -23.99
N GLN A 117 -8.22 -11.03 -22.84
CA GLN A 117 -7.61 -12.20 -22.19
C GLN A 117 -8.69 -13.20 -21.74
N GLU A 118 -9.74 -12.73 -21.07
CA GLU A 118 -10.86 -13.57 -20.65
C GLU A 118 -11.57 -14.23 -21.85
N LYS A 119 -11.79 -13.46 -22.91
CA LYS A 119 -12.39 -13.97 -24.15
C LYS A 119 -11.53 -15.05 -24.79
N ALA A 120 -10.21 -14.84 -24.87
CA ALA A 120 -9.28 -15.83 -25.42
C ALA A 120 -9.30 -17.15 -24.62
N ILE A 121 -9.34 -17.06 -23.29
CA ILE A 121 -9.44 -18.24 -22.42
C ILE A 121 -10.76 -18.96 -22.66
N ARG A 122 -11.88 -18.23 -22.66
CA ARG A 122 -13.24 -18.78 -22.83
C ARG A 122 -13.39 -19.53 -24.16
N GLU A 123 -12.91 -18.93 -25.25
CA GLU A 123 -12.94 -19.52 -26.59
C GLU A 123 -12.18 -20.84 -26.72
N ILE A 124 -11.27 -21.14 -25.78
CA ILE A 124 -10.50 -22.40 -25.75
C ILE A 124 -11.11 -23.39 -24.75
N VAL A 125 -11.53 -22.89 -23.58
CA VAL A 125 -12.06 -23.71 -22.49
C VAL A 125 -13.43 -24.30 -22.82
N GLU A 126 -14.34 -23.49 -23.36
CA GLU A 126 -15.73 -23.91 -23.59
C GLU A 126 -15.84 -25.07 -24.60
N PRO A 127 -15.19 -25.03 -25.79
CA PRO A 127 -15.28 -26.14 -26.75
C PRO A 127 -14.68 -27.45 -26.23
N LEU A 128 -13.71 -27.36 -25.31
CA LEU A 128 -13.03 -28.51 -24.72
C LEU A 128 -13.69 -28.99 -23.43
N ALA A 129 -14.76 -28.31 -22.96
CA ALA A 129 -15.45 -28.60 -21.70
C ALA A 129 -14.50 -28.77 -20.50
N LEU A 130 -13.44 -27.97 -20.44
CA LEU A 130 -12.45 -28.04 -19.36
C LEU A 130 -13.09 -27.59 -18.04
N LYS A 131 -12.96 -28.42 -16.99
CA LYS A 131 -13.49 -28.08 -15.66
C LYS A 131 -12.57 -27.13 -14.92
N GLY A 132 -13.10 -25.98 -14.51
CA GLY A 132 -12.40 -25.03 -13.64
C GLY A 132 -12.32 -25.52 -12.18
N LYS A 133 -11.40 -24.92 -11.43
CA LYS A 133 -11.34 -25.02 -9.97
C LYS A 133 -12.52 -24.29 -9.34
N PRO A 134 -12.94 -24.69 -8.13
CA PRO A 134 -13.91 -23.92 -7.36
C PRO A 134 -13.31 -22.56 -6.96
N PRO A 135 -14.16 -21.55 -6.65
CA PRO A 135 -13.69 -20.22 -6.28
C PRO A 135 -12.73 -20.19 -5.08
N GLU A 136 -12.90 -21.07 -4.09
CA GLU A 136 -12.04 -21.07 -2.89
C GLU A 136 -10.61 -21.55 -3.18
N GLU A 137 -10.41 -22.33 -4.25
CA GLU A 137 -9.11 -22.84 -4.68
C GLU A 137 -8.50 -22.02 -5.84
N THR A 138 -9.28 -21.11 -6.43
CA THR A 138 -8.86 -20.32 -7.58
C THR A 138 -7.97 -19.17 -7.13
N ARG A 139 -6.76 -19.08 -7.68
CA ARG A 139 -5.83 -17.99 -7.36
C ARG A 139 -5.92 -16.85 -8.37
N ILE A 140 -5.77 -17.17 -9.66
CA ILE A 140 -5.76 -16.18 -10.74
C ILE A 140 -7.05 -16.23 -11.55
N TYR A 141 -7.40 -17.39 -12.09
CA TYR A 141 -8.64 -17.60 -12.85
C TYR A 141 -9.02 -19.10 -12.83
N PRO A 142 -10.30 -19.47 -13.05
CA PRO A 142 -10.78 -20.83 -12.77
C PRO A 142 -10.06 -21.97 -13.52
N HIS A 143 -9.45 -21.69 -14.68
CA HIS A 143 -8.81 -22.71 -15.53
C HIS A 143 -7.28 -22.63 -15.49
N GLU A 144 -6.70 -22.06 -14.42
CA GLU A 144 -5.25 -21.87 -14.25
C GLU A 144 -4.43 -23.15 -14.37
N GLN A 145 -4.97 -24.33 -14.02
CA GLN A 145 -4.26 -25.61 -14.19
C GLN A 145 -4.02 -25.99 -15.66
N PHE A 146 -4.76 -25.40 -16.60
CA PHE A 146 -4.62 -25.64 -18.05
C PHE A 146 -3.89 -24.50 -18.75
N SER A 147 -3.28 -23.58 -18.00
CA SER A 147 -2.75 -22.31 -18.51
C SER A 147 -1.73 -22.44 -19.64
N THR A 148 -0.79 -23.38 -19.54
CA THR A 148 0.18 -23.67 -20.62
C THR A 148 -0.50 -24.17 -21.90
N HIS A 149 -1.51 -25.04 -21.76
CA HIS A 149 -2.25 -25.59 -22.91
C HIS A 149 -3.09 -24.49 -23.59
N ILE A 150 -3.82 -23.70 -22.79
CA ILE A 150 -4.59 -22.56 -23.26
C ILE A 150 -3.69 -21.57 -24.00
N PHE A 151 -2.53 -21.23 -23.44
CA PHE A 151 -1.61 -20.30 -24.08
C PHE A 151 -1.08 -20.81 -25.42
N THR A 152 -0.76 -22.11 -25.49
CA THR A 152 -0.28 -22.75 -26.72
C THR A 152 -1.33 -22.71 -27.83
N LEU A 153 -2.59 -23.04 -27.50
CA LEU A 153 -3.69 -22.99 -28.46
C LEU A 153 -3.98 -21.56 -28.94
N GLU A 154 -3.95 -20.55 -28.05
CA GLU A 154 -4.11 -19.15 -28.45
C GLU A 154 -2.98 -18.69 -29.37
N LYS A 155 -1.74 -19.12 -29.16
CA LYS A 155 -0.62 -18.82 -30.08
C LYS A 155 -0.86 -19.40 -31.48
N ILE A 156 -1.28 -20.67 -31.55
CA ILE A 156 -1.58 -21.34 -32.83
C ILE A 156 -2.72 -20.62 -33.55
N ARG A 157 -3.80 -20.29 -32.83
CA ARG A 157 -4.97 -19.60 -33.39
C ARG A 157 -4.62 -18.19 -33.88
N ALA A 158 -3.89 -17.42 -33.07
CA ALA A 158 -3.41 -16.10 -33.44
C ALA A 158 -2.56 -16.13 -34.72
N GLN A 159 -1.68 -17.13 -34.85
CA GLN A 159 -0.89 -17.33 -36.06
C GLN A 159 -1.74 -17.67 -37.29
N GLN A 160 -2.75 -18.54 -37.15
CA GLN A 160 -3.68 -18.89 -38.22
C GLN A 160 -4.54 -17.69 -38.67
N GLU A 161 -4.94 -16.83 -37.74
CA GLU A 161 -5.74 -15.63 -37.97
C GLU A 161 -4.88 -14.41 -38.38
N GLY A 162 -3.55 -14.54 -38.45
CA GLY A 162 -2.64 -13.45 -38.84
C GLY A 162 -2.58 -12.28 -37.85
N ARG A 163 -2.88 -12.53 -36.56
CA ARG A 163 -2.89 -11.51 -35.50
C ARG A 163 -1.89 -11.83 -34.39
N LEU A 164 -1.65 -10.85 -33.52
CA LEU A 164 -0.88 -11.08 -32.29
C LEU A 164 -1.73 -11.87 -31.25
N PRO A 165 -1.10 -12.73 -30.44
CA PRO A 165 -1.79 -13.39 -29.32
C PRO A 165 -2.36 -12.37 -28.33
N ARG A 166 -3.60 -12.62 -27.88
CA ARG A 166 -4.27 -11.82 -26.84
C ARG A 166 -3.68 -12.10 -25.46
N LEU A 167 -3.37 -13.37 -25.18
CA LEU A 167 -2.62 -13.77 -23.99
C LEU A 167 -1.14 -13.39 -24.14
N LYS A 168 -0.58 -12.73 -23.13
CA LYS A 168 0.82 -12.30 -23.12
C LYS A 168 1.66 -13.23 -22.24
N PRO A 169 2.90 -13.54 -22.63
CA PRO A 169 3.76 -14.44 -21.86
C PRO A 169 4.04 -13.88 -20.46
N PHE A 170 4.19 -14.78 -19.48
CA PHE A 170 4.80 -14.48 -18.19
C PHE A 170 5.94 -15.48 -17.99
N GLU A 171 7.16 -15.06 -18.27
CA GLU A 171 8.35 -15.90 -18.37
C GLU A 171 9.56 -15.22 -17.75
N LEU A 172 10.32 -15.96 -16.94
CA LEU A 172 11.57 -15.52 -16.34
C LEU A 172 12.74 -16.19 -17.06
N ASN A 173 13.34 -15.47 -18.00
CA ASN A 173 14.43 -15.95 -18.84
C ASN A 173 15.77 -15.39 -18.36
N LEU A 174 16.50 -16.23 -17.61
CA LEU A 174 17.87 -15.94 -17.18
C LEU A 174 18.84 -16.17 -18.33
N SER A 175 19.46 -15.10 -18.79
CA SER A 175 20.56 -15.11 -19.78
C SER A 175 21.87 -14.72 -19.10
N MET A 176 23.01 -15.19 -19.61
CA MET A 176 24.32 -14.73 -19.17
C MET A 176 24.84 -13.67 -20.15
N SER A 177 25.06 -12.47 -19.66
CA SER A 177 25.77 -11.42 -20.39
C SER A 177 27.25 -11.40 -19.98
N PHE A 178 28.07 -10.65 -20.73
CA PHE A 178 29.49 -10.44 -20.35
C PHE A 178 29.66 -9.87 -18.94
N TRP A 179 28.64 -9.16 -18.42
CA TRP A 179 28.64 -8.54 -17.09
C TRP A 179 27.88 -9.37 -16.03
N GLY A 180 27.56 -10.63 -16.34
CA GLY A 180 26.86 -11.54 -15.43
C GLY A 180 25.40 -11.83 -15.81
N PRO A 181 24.61 -12.40 -14.89
CA PRO A 181 23.23 -12.79 -15.15
C PRO A 181 22.34 -11.60 -15.52
N ASN A 182 21.50 -11.78 -16.53
CA ASN A 182 20.64 -10.77 -17.13
C ASN A 182 19.25 -11.35 -17.40
N LEU A 183 18.21 -10.63 -16.98
CA LEU A 183 16.80 -11.02 -17.13
C LEU A 183 16.06 -10.20 -18.20
N ASN A 184 16.74 -9.41 -19.03
CA ASN A 184 16.10 -8.51 -20.00
C ASN A 184 15.29 -9.21 -21.11
N GLN A 185 15.41 -10.52 -21.27
CA GLN A 185 14.58 -11.34 -22.17
C GLN A 185 13.34 -11.93 -21.46
N SER A 186 13.11 -11.56 -20.20
CA SER A 186 11.95 -11.99 -19.43
C SER A 186 10.72 -11.16 -19.79
N HIS A 187 9.54 -11.76 -19.67
CA HIS A 187 8.25 -11.10 -19.77
C HIS A 187 7.55 -11.22 -18.42
N THR A 188 7.36 -10.10 -17.72
CA THR A 188 6.87 -10.08 -16.35
C THR A 188 5.83 -8.97 -16.17
N CYS A 189 5.38 -8.78 -14.92
CA CYS A 189 4.54 -7.65 -14.54
C CYS A 189 5.12 -6.31 -15.01
N LYS A 190 6.42 -6.08 -14.84
CA LYS A 190 7.07 -4.84 -15.26
C LYS A 190 6.99 -4.60 -16.76
N SER A 191 7.42 -5.58 -17.57
CA SER A 191 7.43 -5.39 -19.03
C SER A 191 6.03 -5.16 -19.58
N GLN A 192 5.02 -5.82 -18.98
CA GLN A 192 3.64 -5.68 -19.41
C GLN A 192 3.06 -4.31 -19.03
N VAL A 193 3.33 -3.84 -17.82
CA VAL A 193 2.95 -2.50 -17.38
C VAL A 193 3.58 -1.43 -18.28
N LEU A 194 4.88 -1.55 -18.59
CA LEU A 194 5.55 -0.62 -19.51
C LEU A 194 4.95 -0.65 -20.92
N SER A 195 4.54 -1.82 -21.40
CA SER A 195 3.84 -1.95 -22.69
C SER A 195 2.47 -1.26 -22.69
N LEU A 196 1.76 -1.19 -21.56
CA LEU A 196 0.49 -0.45 -21.45
C LEU A 196 0.71 1.06 -21.46
N LEU A 197 1.83 1.51 -20.88
CA LEU A 197 2.24 2.92 -20.85
C LEU A 197 2.79 3.41 -22.20
N ASP A 198 3.12 2.50 -23.13
CA ASP A 198 3.56 2.87 -24.47
C ASP A 198 2.49 3.65 -25.23
N GLY A 199 2.89 4.75 -25.86
CA GLY A 199 1.98 5.74 -26.46
C GLY A 199 1.16 6.59 -25.47
N ILE A 200 1.28 6.35 -24.16
CA ILE A 200 0.73 7.23 -23.11
C ILE A 200 1.84 8.16 -22.61
N LEU A 201 2.95 7.58 -22.19
CA LEU A 201 4.16 8.29 -21.77
C LEU A 201 5.13 8.48 -22.95
N THR A 202 6.05 9.42 -22.82
CA THR A 202 7.14 9.60 -23.79
C THR A 202 8.20 8.50 -23.67
N GLU A 203 9.01 8.30 -24.71
CA GLU A 203 10.12 7.34 -24.63
C GLU A 203 11.10 7.68 -23.51
N GLU A 204 11.35 8.96 -23.24
CA GLU A 204 12.21 9.43 -22.15
C GLU A 204 11.66 8.99 -20.78
N GLN A 205 10.35 9.14 -20.58
CA GLN A 205 9.66 8.71 -19.37
C GLN A 205 9.73 7.19 -19.17
N ILE A 206 9.52 6.42 -20.25
CA ILE A 206 9.64 4.95 -20.21
C ILE A 206 11.10 4.52 -19.95
N ASN A 207 12.08 5.20 -20.55
CA ASN A 207 13.50 4.93 -20.35
C ASN A 207 13.92 5.18 -18.91
N ARG A 208 13.38 6.21 -18.25
CA ARG A 208 13.60 6.46 -16.82
C ARG A 208 13.17 5.27 -15.96
N LEU A 209 12.01 4.68 -16.22
CA LEU A 209 11.47 3.51 -15.49
C LEU A 209 12.27 2.22 -15.71
N THR A 210 13.20 2.20 -16.67
CA THR A 210 14.00 1.03 -17.03
C THR A 210 15.50 1.25 -16.91
N GLU A 211 15.93 2.41 -16.39
CA GLU A 211 17.32 2.89 -16.42
C GLU A 211 17.94 2.78 -17.82
N ASN A 212 17.30 3.40 -18.81
CA ASN A 212 17.70 3.34 -20.22
C ASN A 212 17.75 1.90 -20.75
N GLY A 213 16.76 1.09 -20.39
CA GLY A 213 16.62 -0.28 -20.87
C GLY A 213 17.54 -1.31 -20.19
N LYS A 214 18.25 -0.96 -19.13
CA LYS A 214 19.07 -1.91 -18.35
C LYS A 214 18.23 -2.90 -17.55
N HIS A 215 17.05 -2.47 -17.09
CA HIS A 215 16.19 -3.23 -16.18
C HIS A 215 14.75 -3.29 -16.71
N LYS A 216 14.56 -3.93 -17.87
CA LYS A 216 13.26 -3.96 -18.57
C LYS A 216 12.22 -4.88 -17.94
N ALA A 217 12.67 -5.94 -17.26
CA ALA A 217 11.79 -7.04 -16.88
C ALA A 217 11.80 -7.39 -15.40
N VAL A 218 12.70 -6.84 -14.58
CA VAL A 218 12.68 -7.06 -13.13
C VAL A 218 12.09 -5.81 -12.48
N PRO A 219 10.99 -5.93 -11.70
CA PRO A 219 10.37 -4.82 -10.96
C PRO A 219 11.32 -4.07 -10.03
N ARG A 220 12.38 -4.72 -9.54
CA ARG A 220 13.35 -4.13 -8.61
C ARG A 220 13.92 -2.80 -9.12
N TYR A 221 14.11 -1.86 -8.17
CA TYR A 221 14.49 -0.46 -8.36
C TYR A 221 15.25 -0.22 -9.65
N SER A 222 14.54 0.36 -10.61
CA SER A 222 15.11 0.89 -11.82
C SER A 222 15.00 2.40 -11.71
N GLY A 223 16.06 3.02 -11.23
CA GLY A 223 16.12 4.42 -10.87
C GLY A 223 15.57 4.72 -9.48
N SER A 224 15.58 6.02 -9.15
CA SER A 224 14.94 6.56 -7.95
C SER A 224 13.43 6.39 -8.05
N MET A 225 12.82 5.91 -6.98
CA MET A 225 11.37 5.82 -6.82
C MET A 225 11.01 6.32 -5.43
N GLU A 226 9.93 7.09 -5.33
CA GLU A 226 9.48 7.59 -4.05
C GLU A 226 8.66 6.54 -3.31
N SER A 227 8.70 6.53 -1.98
CA SER A 227 7.73 5.76 -1.19
C SER A 227 6.33 6.39 -1.27
N ILE A 228 5.33 5.55 -1.50
CA ILE A 228 3.91 5.87 -1.72
C ILE A 228 3.08 5.44 -0.51
N PHE A 229 2.10 6.25 -0.14
CA PHE A 229 1.20 5.99 0.99
C PHE A 229 -0.25 6.22 0.58
N LEU A 230 -1.04 5.15 0.63
CA LEU A 230 -2.44 5.13 0.25
C LEU A 230 -3.28 4.64 1.42
N HIS A 231 -4.50 5.14 1.58
CA HIS A 231 -5.46 4.63 2.55
C HIS A 231 -6.77 4.32 1.85
N SER A 232 -7.46 3.31 2.36
CA SER A 232 -8.79 2.95 1.91
C SER A 232 -9.87 3.42 2.89
N SER A 233 -11.08 3.59 2.39
CA SER A 233 -12.29 3.80 3.20
C SER A 233 -13.34 2.74 2.84
N GLY A 234 -14.46 2.70 3.57
CA GLY A 234 -15.52 1.71 3.37
C GLY A 234 -15.51 0.56 4.38
N PRO A 235 -16.43 -0.41 4.20
CA PRO A 235 -16.63 -1.52 5.13
C PRO A 235 -15.44 -2.49 5.16
N LEU A 236 -15.27 -3.16 6.30
CA LEU A 236 -14.32 -4.24 6.47
C LEU A 236 -14.95 -5.59 6.10
N SER A 237 -14.16 -6.42 5.44
CA SER A 237 -14.39 -7.83 5.14
C SER A 237 -13.40 -8.69 5.94
N THR A 238 -13.64 -10.00 6.01
CA THR A 238 -12.73 -10.93 6.70
C THR A 238 -12.14 -11.97 5.77
N HIS A 239 -10.87 -12.29 6.01
CA HIS A 239 -10.13 -13.33 5.31
C HIS A 239 -9.55 -14.31 6.32
N LYS A 240 -9.80 -15.61 6.10
CA LYS A 240 -9.21 -16.66 6.92
C LYS A 240 -7.90 -17.12 6.30
N LYS A 241 -6.79 -16.86 6.99
CA LYS A 241 -5.46 -17.36 6.62
C LYS A 241 -5.44 -18.89 6.66
N HIS A 242 -4.45 -19.50 6.01
CA HIS A 242 -4.22 -20.94 6.09
C HIS A 242 -3.95 -21.43 7.52
N SER A 243 -3.41 -20.57 8.39
CA SER A 243 -3.24 -20.84 9.83
C SER A 243 -4.57 -20.93 10.60
N GLY A 244 -5.69 -20.54 9.99
CA GLY A 244 -6.99 -20.42 10.64
C GLY A 244 -7.26 -19.04 11.26
N GLN A 245 -6.25 -18.17 11.34
CA GLN A 245 -6.39 -16.80 11.84
C GLN A 245 -7.27 -15.98 10.90
N GLU A 246 -8.29 -15.32 11.45
CA GLU A 246 -9.12 -14.35 10.74
C GLU A 246 -8.44 -12.99 10.74
N VAL A 247 -8.44 -12.32 9.59
CA VAL A 247 -7.83 -11.00 9.40
C VAL A 247 -8.82 -10.11 8.67
N TYR A 248 -8.98 -8.89 9.15
CA TYR A 248 -9.83 -7.88 8.56
C TYR A 248 -9.10 -7.12 7.45
N TYR A 249 -9.80 -6.82 6.37
CA TYR A 249 -9.28 -6.05 5.24
C TYR A 249 -10.43 -5.32 4.52
N ARG A 250 -10.14 -4.37 3.64
CA ARG A 250 -11.17 -3.75 2.77
C ARG A 250 -11.16 -4.45 1.41
N ASP A 251 -12.32 -4.92 0.97
CA ASP A 251 -12.47 -5.62 -0.31
C ASP A 251 -12.73 -4.63 -1.44
N GLY A 252 -11.79 -4.53 -2.38
CA GLY A 252 -11.90 -3.63 -3.54
C GLY A 252 -13.03 -3.98 -4.52
N ASN A 253 -13.66 -5.16 -4.40
CA ASN A 253 -14.85 -5.49 -5.18
C ASN A 253 -16.13 -4.85 -4.61
N ASN A 254 -16.09 -4.32 -3.39
CA ASN A 254 -17.21 -3.61 -2.80
C ASN A 254 -17.23 -2.16 -3.30
N PRO A 255 -18.34 -1.67 -3.90
CA PRO A 255 -18.43 -0.31 -4.45
C PRO A 255 -18.29 0.80 -3.40
N ASP A 256 -18.52 0.51 -2.12
CA ASP A 256 -18.34 1.46 -1.02
C ASP A 256 -16.88 1.56 -0.55
N VAL A 257 -16.01 0.66 -1.02
CA VAL A 257 -14.58 0.71 -0.73
C VAL A 257 -13.89 1.60 -1.74
N LYS A 258 -13.23 2.66 -1.25
CA LYS A 258 -12.49 3.63 -2.07
C LYS A 258 -11.05 3.70 -1.61
N LEU A 259 -10.14 4.06 -2.52
CA LEU A 259 -8.72 4.16 -2.27
C LEU A 259 -8.23 5.56 -2.59
N TYR A 260 -7.46 6.16 -1.68
CA TYR A 260 -6.99 7.53 -1.78
C TYR A 260 -5.50 7.63 -1.49
N TRP A 261 -4.86 8.63 -2.06
CA TRP A 261 -3.53 9.05 -1.61
C TRP A 261 -3.62 9.64 -0.21
N THR A 262 -2.84 9.10 0.72
CA THR A 262 -2.69 9.69 2.06
C THR A 262 -1.77 10.88 2.03
N LEU A 263 -0.73 10.80 1.20
CA LEU A 263 0.17 11.90 0.89
C LEU A 263 0.21 11.99 -0.63
N PRO A 264 -0.21 13.11 -1.26
CA PRO A 264 -0.10 13.25 -2.70
C PRO A 264 1.33 12.98 -3.19
N PRO A 265 1.49 12.50 -4.43
CA PRO A 265 2.80 12.11 -4.94
C PRO A 265 3.76 13.31 -4.94
N GLN A 266 4.98 13.07 -4.46
CA GLN A 266 6.02 14.09 -4.35
C GLN A 266 7.04 13.96 -5.48
N GLU A 267 7.16 12.82 -6.16
CA GLU A 267 7.97 12.64 -7.36
C GLU A 267 7.04 12.55 -8.58
N VAL A 268 6.60 13.71 -9.06
CA VAL A 268 5.70 13.84 -10.20
C VAL A 268 6.37 14.61 -11.33
N GLU A 269 6.20 14.10 -12.55
CA GLU A 269 6.42 14.88 -13.76
C GLU A 269 5.14 15.65 -14.11
N PHE A 270 5.12 16.93 -13.75
CA PHE A 270 3.96 17.81 -13.91
C PHE A 270 3.83 18.35 -15.33
N LEU A 271 2.59 18.45 -15.80
CA LEU A 271 2.19 19.18 -17.00
C LEU A 271 1.91 20.65 -16.69
N SER A 272 1.56 20.99 -15.45
CA SER A 272 1.28 22.37 -15.04
C SER A 272 1.93 22.76 -13.71
N GLU A 273 2.44 23.99 -13.65
CA GLU A 273 2.99 24.58 -12.43
C GLU A 273 1.92 24.74 -11.34
N ASP A 274 0.66 24.92 -11.71
CA ASP A 274 -0.44 24.95 -10.74
C ASP A 274 -0.58 23.63 -9.99
N THR A 275 -0.54 22.49 -10.70
CA THR A 275 -0.55 21.16 -10.06
C THR A 275 0.70 20.97 -9.20
N ARG A 276 1.87 21.42 -9.66
CA ARG A 276 3.11 21.38 -8.85
C ARG A 276 2.94 22.14 -7.54
N ASN A 277 2.46 23.38 -7.62
CA ASN A 277 2.27 24.24 -6.45
C ASN A 277 1.24 23.67 -5.49
N LEU A 278 0.21 23.01 -6.01
CA LEU A 278 -0.84 22.37 -5.23
C LEU A 278 -0.33 21.14 -4.44
N LEU A 279 0.45 20.26 -5.06
CA LEU A 279 0.81 18.95 -4.47
C LEU A 279 2.12 18.93 -3.67
N LYS A 280 3.10 19.75 -4.07
CA LYS A 280 4.47 19.63 -3.53
C LYS A 280 4.57 20.12 -2.08
N LEU A 281 5.15 19.30 -1.21
CA LEU A 281 5.60 19.74 0.11
C LEU A 281 7.01 20.36 0.03
N PRO A 282 7.40 21.18 1.02
CA PRO A 282 8.80 21.57 1.18
C PRO A 282 9.67 20.31 1.38
N GLU A 283 10.75 20.20 0.60
CA GLU A 283 11.58 19.00 0.50
C GLU A 283 12.15 18.55 1.85
N GLU A 284 12.47 19.49 2.74
CA GLU A 284 13.03 19.22 4.06
C GLU A 284 12.08 18.44 4.98
N TYR A 285 10.75 18.54 4.78
CA TYR A 285 9.76 17.86 5.61
C TYR A 285 9.23 16.57 4.98
N CYS A 286 9.52 16.31 3.70
CA CYS A 286 9.00 15.15 2.97
C CYS A 286 9.31 13.82 3.69
N ALA A 287 10.56 13.61 4.12
CA ALA A 287 10.97 12.38 4.78
C ALA A 287 10.26 12.18 6.13
N GLU A 288 10.12 13.25 6.90
CA GLU A 288 9.44 13.24 8.20
C GLU A 288 7.94 12.95 8.05
N VAL A 289 7.27 13.63 7.12
CA VAL A 289 5.84 13.43 6.83
C VAL A 289 5.58 11.99 6.38
N LYS A 290 6.39 11.47 5.45
CA LYS A 290 6.32 10.08 4.99
C LYS A 290 6.49 9.09 6.14
N SER A 291 7.45 9.33 7.03
CA SER A 291 7.65 8.48 8.21
C SER A 291 6.44 8.48 9.15
N VAL A 292 5.88 9.65 9.43
CA VAL A 292 4.72 9.80 10.31
C VAL A 292 3.47 9.14 9.72
N VAL A 293 3.18 9.40 8.45
CA VAL A 293 2.04 8.78 7.73
C VAL A 293 2.16 7.26 7.73
N SER A 294 3.33 6.72 7.39
CA SER A 294 3.58 5.27 7.41
C SER A 294 3.26 4.65 8.78
N LYS A 295 3.73 5.28 9.86
CA LYS A 295 3.48 4.81 11.23
C LYS A 295 2.00 4.79 11.56
N LEU A 296 1.28 5.88 11.29
CA LEU A 296 -0.15 5.99 11.57
C LEU A 296 -0.97 4.94 10.82
N GLN A 297 -0.74 4.75 9.52
CA GLN A 297 -1.46 3.76 8.72
C GLN A 297 -1.20 2.32 9.18
N ARG A 298 0.05 2.01 9.53
CA ARG A 298 0.40 0.68 10.07
C ARG A 298 -0.22 0.45 11.45
N LEU A 299 -0.38 1.50 12.26
CA LEU A 299 -1.08 1.41 13.54
C LEU A 299 -2.59 1.20 13.36
N GLU A 300 -3.22 1.84 12.38
CA GLU A 300 -4.63 1.56 12.04
C GLU A 300 -4.83 0.05 11.83
N TRP A 301 -4.03 -0.55 10.96
CA TRP A 301 -4.12 -1.98 10.66
C TRP A 301 -3.76 -2.90 11.82
N LEU A 302 -2.82 -2.48 12.68
CA LEU A 302 -2.49 -3.18 13.91
C LEU A 302 -3.71 -3.23 14.82
N PHE A 303 -4.35 -2.08 15.11
CA PHE A 303 -5.52 -2.03 15.99
C PHE A 303 -6.76 -2.70 15.39
N ILE A 304 -6.96 -2.62 14.07
CA ILE A 304 -8.04 -3.35 13.38
C ILE A 304 -7.94 -4.86 13.61
N ASN A 305 -6.72 -5.41 13.57
CA ASN A 305 -6.48 -6.85 13.65
C ASN A 305 -6.07 -7.35 15.05
N ALA A 306 -5.90 -6.44 16.01
CA ALA A 306 -5.57 -6.78 17.38
C ALA A 306 -6.74 -7.50 18.06
N GLU A 307 -6.41 -8.56 18.81
CA GLU A 307 -7.36 -9.27 19.65
C GLU A 307 -7.45 -8.56 21.01
N LEU A 308 -8.58 -7.91 21.26
CA LEU A 308 -8.87 -7.20 22.51
C LEU A 308 -10.18 -7.72 23.14
N SER A 309 -10.29 -7.57 24.46
CA SER A 309 -11.53 -7.88 25.17
C SER A 309 -12.69 -7.02 24.64
N PRO A 310 -13.92 -7.55 24.50
CA PRO A 310 -15.07 -6.80 24.00
C PRO A 310 -15.38 -5.52 24.77
N CYS A 311 -15.01 -5.43 26.05
CA CYS A 311 -15.19 -4.22 26.86
C CYS A 311 -14.37 -3.01 26.36
N TYR A 312 -13.34 -3.23 25.54
CA TYR A 312 -12.50 -2.17 24.96
C TYR A 312 -12.85 -1.83 23.51
N GLU A 313 -13.92 -2.39 22.96
CA GLU A 313 -14.26 -2.23 21.55
C GLU A 313 -14.52 -0.77 21.15
N ASP A 314 -15.19 -0.01 22.01
CA ASP A 314 -15.47 1.41 21.74
C ASP A 314 -14.19 2.25 21.80
N TYR A 315 -13.28 1.97 22.73
CA TYR A 315 -11.95 2.58 22.77
C TYR A 315 -11.17 2.28 21.49
N ARG A 316 -11.17 1.02 21.05
CA ARG A 316 -10.52 0.58 19.82
C ARG A 316 -11.06 1.33 18.60
N LYS A 317 -12.38 1.37 18.42
CA LYS A 317 -13.03 2.08 17.28
C LYS A 317 -12.70 3.56 17.28
N ASN A 318 -12.78 4.22 18.43
CA ASN A 318 -12.51 5.64 18.55
C ASN A 318 -11.03 5.97 18.36
N LEU A 319 -10.12 5.13 18.86
CA LEU A 319 -8.69 5.29 18.63
C LEU A 319 -8.36 5.11 17.13
N ILE A 320 -8.93 4.10 16.48
CA ILE A 320 -8.78 3.91 15.03
C ILE A 320 -9.26 5.17 14.29
N ALA A 321 -10.44 5.71 14.62
CA ALA A 321 -10.94 6.95 14.01
C ALA A 321 -9.99 8.13 14.21
N ARG A 322 -9.42 8.30 15.41
CA ARG A 322 -8.42 9.35 15.70
C ARG A 322 -7.12 9.17 14.91
N ILE A 323 -6.60 7.94 14.81
CA ILE A 323 -5.44 7.62 13.98
C ILE A 323 -5.70 8.00 12.52
N ARG A 324 -6.90 7.65 12.02
CA ARG A 324 -7.32 7.98 10.65
C ARG A 324 -7.40 9.47 10.41
N GLU A 325 -8.03 10.22 11.30
CA GLU A 325 -8.10 11.68 11.21
C GLU A 325 -6.70 12.30 11.05
N HIS A 326 -5.72 11.79 11.79
CA HIS A 326 -4.36 12.33 11.78
C HIS A 326 -3.63 12.09 10.46
N TYR A 327 -3.75 10.90 9.85
CA TYR A 327 -3.12 10.67 8.55
C TYR A 327 -3.95 11.24 7.38
N GLU A 328 -5.29 11.22 7.45
CA GLU A 328 -6.17 11.75 6.39
C GLU A 328 -6.05 13.28 6.27
N ALA A 329 -5.63 13.97 7.34
CA ALA A 329 -5.32 15.39 7.28
C ALA A 329 -4.21 15.73 6.26
N PHE A 330 -3.32 14.78 5.93
CA PHE A 330 -2.30 14.95 4.87
C PHE A 330 -2.85 14.70 3.46
N ALA A 331 -3.95 13.96 3.34
CA ALA A 331 -4.59 13.65 2.06
C ALA A 331 -5.35 14.84 1.49
N ASN A 332 -5.82 15.73 2.37
CA ASN A 332 -6.54 16.94 2.02
C ASN A 332 -5.57 17.99 1.45
N VAL A 333 -5.67 18.20 0.16
CA VAL A 333 -4.90 19.16 -0.62
C VAL A 333 -5.67 20.47 -0.72
N THR A 334 -5.10 21.53 -0.18
CA THR A 334 -5.69 22.88 -0.25
C THR A 334 -4.78 23.79 -1.07
N PRO A 335 -5.35 24.70 -1.90
CA PRO A 335 -4.56 25.71 -2.57
C PRO A 335 -3.72 26.52 -1.58
N LYS A 336 -2.42 26.62 -1.87
CA LYS A 336 -1.48 27.38 -1.05
C LYS A 336 -1.79 28.86 -1.08
N LYS A 337 -1.59 29.55 0.05
CA LYS A 337 -1.81 30.99 0.11
C LYS A 337 -0.65 31.70 -0.56
N ALA A 338 -0.93 32.59 -1.52
CA ALA A 338 0.08 33.42 -2.16
C ALA A 338 0.64 34.43 -1.15
N GLN A 339 1.69 34.05 -0.42
CA GLN A 339 2.38 34.90 0.55
C GLN A 339 3.89 34.79 0.40
N SER A 340 4.60 35.86 0.77
CA SER A 340 6.05 35.93 0.73
C SER A 340 6.65 34.98 1.76
N LYS A 341 7.24 33.88 1.29
CA LYS A 341 7.98 32.93 2.13
C LYS A 341 9.29 33.57 2.61
N ILE A 342 9.62 33.43 3.89
CA ILE A 342 10.93 33.81 4.42
C ILE A 342 12.00 32.96 3.74
N SER A 343 12.95 33.61 3.05
CA SER A 343 13.94 32.96 2.20
C SER A 343 15.39 33.32 2.59
N GLY A 344 16.37 32.73 1.91
CA GLY A 344 17.80 32.94 2.18
C GLY A 344 18.28 32.25 3.47
N TRP A 345 19.38 32.76 4.05
CA TRP A 345 20.00 32.18 5.25
C TRP A 345 19.06 32.17 6.46
N LEU A 346 18.22 33.19 6.61
CA LEU A 346 17.23 33.28 7.68
C LEU A 346 16.17 32.19 7.54
N GLY A 347 15.67 31.97 6.31
CA GLY A 347 14.74 30.88 6.02
C GLY A 347 15.36 29.51 6.26
N TYR A 348 16.65 29.31 5.94
CA TYR A 348 17.35 28.07 6.23
C TYR A 348 17.54 27.83 7.74
N ALA A 349 17.89 28.87 8.51
CA ALA A 349 17.99 28.77 9.96
C ALA A 349 16.63 28.42 10.60
N TRP A 350 15.54 28.99 10.07
CA TRP A 350 14.19 28.69 10.55
C TRP A 350 13.77 27.25 10.27
N SER A 351 14.05 26.72 9.08
CA SER A 351 13.73 25.32 8.77
C SER A 351 14.51 24.34 9.65
N LEU A 352 15.78 24.63 9.96
CA LEU A 352 16.58 23.83 10.91
C LEU A 352 15.99 23.82 12.33
N LEU A 353 15.35 24.91 12.74
CA LEU A 353 14.68 25.02 14.04
C LEU A 353 13.22 24.58 14.01
N SER A 354 12.73 24.07 12.86
CA SER A 354 11.31 23.74 12.64
C SER A 354 10.38 24.93 12.95
N ILE A 355 10.84 26.15 12.67
CA ILE A 355 10.05 27.38 12.78
C ILE A 355 9.40 27.64 11.42
N PRO A 356 8.07 27.79 11.35
CA PRO A 356 7.36 27.92 10.08
C PRO A 356 7.74 29.22 9.35
N ARG A 357 7.98 29.11 8.03
CA ARG A 357 8.33 30.26 7.17
C ARG A 357 7.12 30.93 6.53
N ASP A 358 5.97 30.25 6.53
CA ASP A 358 4.67 30.71 6.05
C ASP A 358 3.53 29.90 6.73
N LEU A 359 2.28 30.28 6.46
CA LEU A 359 1.09 29.64 7.07
C LEU A 359 0.87 28.19 6.60
N ASP A 360 1.29 27.86 5.38
CA ASP A 360 1.12 26.51 4.83
C ASP A 360 2.09 25.54 5.50
N GLU A 361 3.33 26.00 5.75
CA GLU A 361 4.34 25.30 6.53
C GLU A 361 3.95 25.19 8.01
N GLU A 362 3.35 26.22 8.59
CA GLU A 362 2.80 26.15 9.95
C GLU A 362 1.73 25.06 10.06
N SER A 363 0.79 25.01 9.12
CA SER A 363 -0.24 23.97 9.06
C SER A 363 0.37 22.57 8.94
N LEU A 364 1.37 22.40 8.07
CA LEU A 364 2.08 21.13 7.91
C LEU A 364 2.76 20.68 9.21
N LEU A 365 3.52 21.58 9.85
CA LEU A 365 4.22 21.30 11.10
C LEU A 365 3.25 21.00 12.25
N GLN A 366 2.09 21.65 12.29
CA GLN A 366 1.02 21.33 13.24
C GLN A 366 0.46 19.91 13.03
N LYS A 367 0.21 19.49 11.78
CA LYS A 367 -0.23 18.11 11.47
C LYS A 367 0.82 17.09 11.95
N VAL A 368 2.09 17.32 11.63
CA VAL A 368 3.21 16.48 12.08
C VAL A 368 3.30 16.42 13.60
N ARG A 369 3.17 17.57 14.28
CA ARG A 369 3.22 17.64 15.75
C ARG A 369 2.08 16.86 16.40
N LYS A 370 0.83 17.03 15.95
CA LYS A 370 -0.33 16.28 16.48
C LYS A 370 -0.14 14.78 16.32
N ALA A 371 0.29 14.35 15.14
CA ALA A 371 0.63 12.96 14.88
C ALA A 371 1.72 12.41 15.82
N LYS A 372 2.83 13.15 16.00
CA LYS A 372 3.90 12.74 16.91
C LYS A 372 3.44 12.65 18.37
N ILE A 373 2.57 13.54 18.82
CA ILE A 373 1.98 13.49 20.16
C ILE A 373 1.19 12.19 20.31
N LEU A 374 0.28 11.87 19.39
CA LEU A 374 -0.48 10.61 19.42
C LEU A 374 0.43 9.38 19.44
N LEU A 375 1.45 9.34 18.57
CA LEU A 375 2.42 8.23 18.53
C LEU A 375 3.18 8.08 19.86
N ASN A 376 3.57 9.19 20.49
CA ASN A 376 4.22 9.19 21.80
C ASN A 376 3.25 8.71 22.89
N SER A 377 2.01 9.19 22.92
CA SER A 377 1.00 8.79 23.91
C SER A 377 0.71 7.30 23.85
N LEU A 378 0.62 6.71 22.64
CA LEU A 378 0.47 5.26 22.47
C LEU A 378 1.67 4.49 23.02
N TYR A 379 2.89 4.98 22.80
CA TYR A 379 4.08 4.37 23.39
C TYR A 379 4.06 4.43 24.92
N MET A 380 3.77 5.59 25.50
CA MET A 380 3.70 5.77 26.95
C MET A 380 2.62 4.87 27.55
N ALA A 381 1.44 4.79 26.93
CA ALA A 381 0.36 3.91 27.38
C ALA A 381 0.81 2.44 27.48
N VAL A 382 1.60 1.97 26.50
CA VAL A 382 2.13 0.60 26.49
C VAL A 382 3.17 0.37 27.58
N VAL A 383 4.12 1.30 27.75
CA VAL A 383 5.28 1.12 28.64
C VAL A 383 4.94 1.42 30.10
N ASP A 384 4.14 2.45 30.34
CA ASP A 384 3.69 2.86 31.67
C ASP A 384 2.45 2.08 32.12
N ASN A 385 1.93 1.17 31.27
CA ASN A 385 0.78 0.33 31.53
C ASN A 385 -0.45 1.12 32.00
N PHE A 386 -0.89 2.08 31.17
CA PHE A 386 -2.05 2.91 31.49
C PHE A 386 -3.29 2.07 31.83
N GLU A 387 -3.93 2.41 32.94
CA GLU A 387 -5.14 1.74 33.40
C GLU A 387 -6.38 2.42 32.85
N ILE A 388 -7.36 1.63 32.40
CA ILE A 388 -8.71 2.07 32.06
C ILE A 388 -9.64 1.76 33.23
N ASP A 389 -10.17 2.79 33.88
CA ASP A 389 -11.25 2.62 34.86
C ASP A 389 -12.59 2.52 34.14
N LEU A 390 -13.20 1.33 34.13
CA LEU A 390 -14.47 1.08 33.45
C LEU A 390 -15.66 1.87 34.03
N ASN A 391 -15.50 2.50 35.19
CA ASN A 391 -16.51 3.40 35.77
C ASN A 391 -16.47 4.81 35.18
N LEU A 392 -15.43 5.14 34.40
CA LEU A 392 -15.25 6.44 33.77
C LEU A 392 -15.53 6.37 32.26
N THR A 393 -16.05 7.48 31.74
CA THR A 393 -16.27 7.64 30.31
C THR A 393 -14.96 7.88 29.57
N SER A 394 -14.94 7.56 28.27
CA SER A 394 -13.87 7.99 27.38
C SER A 394 -13.95 9.50 27.14
N GLU A 395 -12.82 10.13 26.84
CA GLU A 395 -12.70 11.57 26.52
C GLU A 395 -13.66 12.11 25.44
N LEU A 396 -14.24 11.26 24.58
CA LEU A 396 -15.17 11.67 23.51
C LEU A 396 -16.64 11.81 23.95
N GLN A 397 -17.01 11.29 25.12
CA GLN A 397 -18.40 11.28 25.60
C GLN A 397 -18.72 12.39 26.59
N ASP A 398 -17.79 13.31 26.84
CA ASP A 398 -18.02 14.46 27.73
C ASP A 398 -18.83 15.56 27.02
N ASN A 399 -20.14 15.60 27.29
CA ASN A 399 -21.11 16.54 26.74
C ASN A 399 -21.03 17.92 27.41
N GLY A 400 -19.85 18.54 27.45
CA GLY A 400 -19.71 19.99 27.65
C GLY A 400 -20.14 20.55 29.02
N SER A 401 -20.29 19.76 30.07
CA SER A 401 -20.36 20.28 31.45
C SER A 401 -18.97 20.27 32.08
N ALA A 402 -18.04 21.02 31.47
CA ALA A 402 -16.68 21.16 31.97
C ALA A 402 -16.68 21.98 33.27
N THR A 403 -16.83 21.31 34.40
CA THR A 403 -16.18 21.70 35.65
C THR A 403 -14.78 21.10 35.65
N GLU A 404 -13.77 21.84 36.12
CA GLU A 404 -12.32 21.58 35.97
C GLU A 404 -11.76 20.25 36.53
N GLU A 405 -12.60 19.28 36.91
CA GLU A 405 -12.20 18.03 37.59
C GLU A 405 -12.81 16.74 36.99
N THR A 406 -13.30 16.74 35.73
CA THR A 406 -13.78 15.49 35.12
C THR A 406 -12.59 14.60 34.71
N TYR A 407 -12.33 13.54 35.48
CA TYR A 407 -11.32 12.51 35.16
C TYR A 407 -11.91 11.56 34.11
N TYR A 408 -11.21 11.36 32.98
CA TYR A 408 -11.65 10.50 31.88
C TYR A 408 -10.52 9.55 31.45
N ASN A 409 -10.89 8.44 30.81
CA ASN A 409 -9.90 7.54 30.22
C ASN A 409 -9.45 8.08 28.86
N PRO A 410 -8.13 8.24 28.62
CA PRO A 410 -7.62 8.57 27.28
C PRO A 410 -7.80 7.38 26.34
N LEU A 411 -8.12 7.64 25.07
CA LEU A 411 -8.30 6.57 24.08
C LEU A 411 -7.04 5.72 23.90
N GLU A 412 -5.87 6.34 24.02
CA GLU A 412 -4.56 5.69 23.85
C GLU A 412 -4.29 4.62 24.92
N ALA A 413 -4.96 4.67 26.08
CA ALA A 413 -4.81 3.68 27.14
C ALA A 413 -5.12 2.25 26.67
N VAL A 414 -5.97 2.09 25.64
CA VAL A 414 -6.28 0.76 25.07
C VAL A 414 -5.05 0.04 24.53
N ALA A 415 -3.99 0.78 24.17
CA ALA A 415 -2.71 0.20 23.75
C ALA A 415 -2.05 -0.65 24.85
N ALA A 416 -2.26 -0.32 26.13
CA ALA A 416 -1.77 -1.08 27.28
C ALA A 416 -2.38 -2.49 27.36
N TYR A 417 -3.52 -2.72 26.70
CA TYR A 417 -4.26 -3.99 26.75
C TYR A 417 -4.01 -4.88 25.53
N LEU A 418 -3.16 -4.45 24.60
CA LEU A 418 -2.69 -5.29 23.49
C LEU A 418 -1.93 -6.52 24.01
N LYS A 419 -1.92 -7.60 23.22
CA LYS A 419 -1.04 -8.75 23.48
C LYS A 419 0.42 -8.36 23.38
N THR A 420 1.30 -9.13 24.00
CA THR A 420 2.74 -8.85 24.03
C THR A 420 3.34 -8.73 22.62
N GLU A 421 2.93 -9.59 21.68
CA GLU A 421 3.40 -9.53 20.29
C GLU A 421 2.97 -8.21 19.61
N ASP A 422 1.72 -7.78 19.82
CA ASP A 422 1.19 -6.54 19.26
C ASP A 422 1.84 -5.30 19.90
N LYS A 423 2.16 -5.35 21.21
CA LYS A 423 2.93 -4.30 21.91
C LYS A 423 4.33 -4.17 21.32
N GLN A 424 5.02 -5.30 21.11
CA GLN A 424 6.34 -5.33 20.47
C GLN A 424 6.28 -4.78 19.04
N GLN A 425 5.26 -5.17 18.27
CA GLN A 425 5.05 -4.65 16.93
C GLN A 425 4.79 -3.14 16.97
N LEU A 426 3.91 -2.65 17.84
CA LEU A 426 3.63 -1.22 18.03
C LEU A 426 4.92 -0.45 18.34
N CYS A 427 5.70 -0.86 19.34
CA CYS A 427 6.96 -0.20 19.69
C CYS A 427 7.95 -0.21 18.51
N SER A 428 8.07 -1.33 17.80
CA SER A 428 8.91 -1.45 16.61
C SER A 428 8.49 -0.50 15.49
N LEU A 429 7.18 -0.31 15.25
CA LEU A 429 6.66 0.67 14.29
C LEU A 429 7.12 2.09 14.65
N LEU A 430 7.14 2.42 15.94
CA LEU A 430 7.56 3.72 16.43
C LEU A 430 9.07 3.93 16.38
N GLY A 431 9.85 2.86 16.18
CA GLY A 431 11.31 2.86 16.23
C GLY A 431 11.85 2.82 17.66
N ARG A 432 11.10 2.21 18.59
CA ARG A 432 11.45 2.08 20.00
C ARG A 432 11.41 0.61 20.43
N SER A 433 12.15 0.28 21.48
CA SER A 433 12.06 -1.03 22.12
C SER A 433 10.83 -1.10 23.02
N TYR A 434 10.16 -2.24 23.02
CA TYR A 434 9.19 -2.57 24.05
C TYR A 434 9.93 -2.83 25.36
N LEU A 435 9.44 -2.24 26.44
CA LEU A 435 9.92 -2.46 27.80
C LEU A 435 8.77 -3.10 28.57
N GLU A 436 9.01 -4.28 29.15
CA GLU A 436 8.02 -4.89 30.03
C GLU A 436 7.79 -3.95 31.23
N PRO A 437 6.53 -3.66 31.58
CA PRO A 437 6.23 -2.85 32.75
C PRO A 437 6.84 -3.48 34.00
N GLU A 438 7.48 -2.68 34.85
CA GLU A 438 7.96 -3.17 36.14
C GLU A 438 6.75 -3.66 36.94
N THR A 439 6.69 -4.96 37.21
CA THR A 439 5.71 -5.50 38.16
C THR A 439 6.12 -4.99 39.53
N THR A 440 5.37 -4.02 40.06
CA THR A 440 5.50 -3.62 41.46
C THR A 440 5.18 -4.83 42.30
N THR A 441 6.22 -5.59 42.65
CA THR A 441 6.12 -6.61 43.68
C THR A 441 5.90 -5.83 44.95
N GLU A 442 4.65 -5.78 45.42
CA GLU A 442 4.33 -5.35 46.77
C GLU A 442 5.18 -6.22 47.72
N ASN A 443 6.29 -5.64 48.17
CA ASN A 443 7.05 -6.18 49.27
C ASN A 443 6.11 -6.16 50.47
N ASN A 444 5.61 -7.36 50.80
CA ASN A 444 4.98 -7.70 52.07
C ASN A 444 5.54 -6.83 53.18
N LEU A 445 4.73 -5.87 53.64
CA LEU A 445 4.98 -5.17 54.89
C LEU A 445 5.20 -6.24 55.95
N GLY A 446 6.39 -6.21 56.56
CA GLY A 446 6.82 -7.17 57.55
C GLY A 446 5.76 -7.37 58.62
N SER A 447 5.43 -8.63 58.87
CA SER A 447 4.87 -9.04 60.14
C SER A 447 5.86 -8.63 61.24
N MET A 448 5.60 -7.51 61.88
CA MET A 448 6.12 -7.27 63.22
C MET A 448 5.54 -8.35 64.13
N THR A 449 6.36 -9.33 64.47
CA THR A 449 6.12 -10.25 65.58
C THR A 449 7.26 -10.08 66.57
N THR A 450 6.98 -9.26 67.59
CA THR A 450 7.38 -9.39 69.01
C THR A 450 8.79 -9.88 69.37
N MET A 451 9.52 -9.01 70.06
CA MET A 451 10.00 -9.32 71.41
C MET A 451 9.43 -8.31 72.39
#